data_AF-A0A955AYC3-F1
#
_entry.id   AF-A0A955AYC3-F1
#
_cell.length_a   1.000
_cell.length_b   1.000
_cell.length_c   1.000
_cell.angle_alpha   90.00
_cell.angle_beta   90.00
_cell.angle_gamma   90.00
#
_symmetry.space_group_name_H-M   'P 1'
#
loop_
_entity.id
_entity.type
_entity.pdbx_description
1 polymer ?
#
loop_
_entity_poly.entity_id
_entity_poly.type
_entity_poly.pdbx_seq_one_letter_code
_entity_poly.pdbx_strand_id
1 'polypeptide(L)'
;MLASDWLNPGQPLDVNDDLIVSPIDALIGINSLNLNGSRTLSAIESESPPPYYDVNGDGEHSPIDVLLVTNVLNANSPTVAARLAEDSAAFGGSNRDLITSDARIIGKAQRLGESAVEYTLDGGSFTAVNVSVDGDFQFDPGLARDGTSDGQHTVRFRARSESGTIASEFELTFLLDTIAPSEPVWNLAPLFDSPPLGDRTTTLESVTLAGQTSAGSLVRLIETGATTSANAQGEFAFDLVALRLGVNAFTIVASDAAGNSTQSTGVVTRAVAIDAVPPEITLDTPPEIRTNANLTVTGQVTDSDSAVESLLAQVDLSDVVQVVLDTEGRFTFTTS
;
A
#
# COMPACT_ATOMS: atom_id res chain seq x y z
N MET A 1 -15.83 -10.17 5.80
CA MET A 1 -16.95 -10.19 4.85
C MET A 1 -18.27 -9.94 5.58
N LEU A 2 -19.26 -9.37 4.93
CA LEU A 2 -20.65 -9.25 5.40
C LEU A 2 -21.57 -10.14 4.55
N ALA A 3 -22.82 -10.35 4.97
CA ALA A 3 -23.81 -11.10 4.19
C ALA A 3 -24.00 -10.50 2.77
N SER A 4 -23.87 -9.17 2.65
CA SER A 4 -23.90 -8.44 1.38
C SER A 4 -22.82 -8.84 0.38
N ASP A 5 -21.71 -9.44 0.83
CA ASP A 5 -20.57 -9.74 -0.03
C ASP A 5 -20.87 -10.93 -0.96
N TRP A 6 -21.88 -11.74 -0.62
CA TRP A 6 -22.33 -12.90 -1.38
C TRP A 6 -23.42 -12.59 -2.41
N LEU A 7 -23.90 -11.34 -2.44
CA LEU A 7 -24.81 -10.82 -3.45
C LEU A 7 -23.99 -10.17 -4.56
N ASN A 8 -24.21 -10.56 -5.81
CA ASN A 8 -23.50 -9.93 -6.94
C ASN A 8 -23.96 -8.47 -7.07
N PRO A 9 -23.05 -7.48 -6.93
CA PRO A 9 -23.40 -6.06 -6.99
C PRO A 9 -23.73 -5.57 -8.41
N GLY A 10 -23.27 -6.29 -9.44
CA GLY A 10 -23.48 -5.94 -10.85
C GLY A 10 -24.70 -6.58 -11.50
N GLN A 11 -25.20 -7.68 -10.93
CA GLN A 11 -26.51 -8.27 -11.22
C GLN A 11 -26.75 -9.44 -10.24
N PRO A 12 -27.67 -9.33 -9.28
CA PRO A 12 -27.91 -10.38 -8.27
C PRO A 12 -28.10 -11.80 -8.81
N LEU A 13 -28.71 -11.93 -9.99
CA LEU A 13 -29.01 -13.24 -10.60
C LEU A 13 -27.86 -13.85 -11.42
N ASP A 14 -26.78 -13.10 -11.63
CA ASP A 14 -25.55 -13.55 -12.27
C ASP A 14 -24.62 -14.09 -11.17
N VAL A 15 -24.66 -15.41 -10.97
CA VAL A 15 -23.99 -16.08 -9.86
C VAL A 15 -22.49 -16.20 -10.13
N ASN A 16 -22.06 -16.31 -11.38
CA ASN A 16 -20.65 -16.47 -11.73
C ASN A 16 -19.92 -15.16 -12.11
N ASP A 17 -20.62 -14.02 -12.13
CA ASP A 17 -20.10 -12.68 -12.47
C ASP A 17 -19.47 -12.61 -13.88
N ASP A 18 -20.10 -13.29 -14.84
CA ASP A 18 -19.71 -13.26 -16.26
C ASP A 18 -20.49 -12.23 -17.11
N LEU A 19 -21.31 -11.40 -16.45
CA LEU A 19 -22.24 -10.42 -17.01
C LEU A 19 -23.43 -11.06 -17.76
N ILE A 20 -23.68 -12.35 -17.58
CA ILE A 20 -24.71 -13.10 -18.30
C ILE A 20 -25.48 -14.00 -17.34
N VAL A 21 -26.67 -13.54 -16.91
CA VAL A 21 -27.67 -14.44 -16.32
C VAL A 21 -28.03 -15.55 -17.32
N SER A 22 -27.58 -16.77 -17.07
CA SER A 22 -27.69 -17.92 -17.96
C SER A 22 -27.96 -19.22 -17.17
N PRO A 23 -28.20 -20.35 -17.85
CA PRO A 23 -28.38 -21.62 -17.15
C PRO A 23 -27.20 -22.06 -16.28
N ILE A 24 -25.99 -21.50 -16.48
CA ILE A 24 -24.83 -21.82 -15.64
C ILE A 24 -25.03 -21.32 -14.20
N ASP A 25 -25.68 -20.18 -14.01
CA ASP A 25 -25.92 -19.57 -12.71
C ASP A 25 -26.83 -20.44 -11.86
N ALA A 26 -27.91 -20.94 -12.47
CA ALA A 26 -28.80 -21.90 -11.84
C ALA A 26 -28.06 -23.21 -11.51
N LEU A 27 -27.22 -23.71 -12.43
CA LEU A 27 -26.48 -24.95 -12.23
C LEU A 27 -25.46 -24.85 -11.08
N ILE A 28 -24.78 -23.72 -10.96
CA ILE A 28 -23.83 -23.46 -9.85
C ILE A 28 -24.55 -23.51 -8.51
N GLY A 29 -25.68 -22.82 -8.37
CA GLY A 29 -26.48 -22.86 -7.14
C GLY A 29 -27.04 -24.26 -6.85
N ILE A 30 -27.56 -24.98 -7.85
CA ILE A 30 -28.06 -26.36 -7.70
C ILE A 30 -26.95 -27.29 -7.20
N ASN A 31 -25.76 -27.21 -7.79
CA ASN A 31 -24.63 -28.06 -7.39
C ASN A 31 -24.18 -27.76 -5.96
N SER A 32 -24.08 -26.48 -5.57
CA SER A 32 -23.77 -26.06 -4.20
C SER A 32 -24.79 -26.61 -3.20
N LEU A 33 -26.10 -26.45 -3.47
CA LEU A 33 -27.16 -26.99 -2.60
C LEU A 33 -27.15 -28.51 -2.52
N ASN A 34 -26.84 -29.22 -3.60
CA ASN A 34 -26.75 -30.68 -3.59
C ASN A 34 -25.55 -31.19 -2.77
N LEU A 35 -24.45 -30.44 -2.75
CA LEU A 35 -23.23 -30.81 -2.02
C LEU A 35 -23.29 -30.42 -0.54
N ASN A 36 -23.77 -29.22 -0.25
CA ASN A 36 -23.63 -28.59 1.06
C ASN A 36 -24.98 -28.34 1.76
N GLY A 37 -26.11 -28.50 1.05
CA GLY A 37 -27.43 -28.10 1.54
C GLY A 37 -27.61 -26.58 1.63
N SER A 38 -28.78 -26.18 2.12
CA SER A 38 -29.03 -24.77 2.47
C SER A 38 -28.19 -24.36 3.67
N ARG A 39 -27.62 -23.16 3.64
CA ARG A 39 -26.76 -22.66 4.72
C ARG A 39 -26.74 -21.14 4.79
N THR A 40 -26.52 -20.62 5.98
CA THR A 40 -26.18 -19.20 6.17
C THR A 40 -24.78 -18.94 5.59
N LEU A 41 -24.65 -17.94 4.74
CA LEU A 41 -23.35 -17.56 4.18
C LEU A 41 -22.62 -16.72 5.23
N SER A 42 -21.75 -17.38 5.99
CA SER A 42 -20.96 -16.71 7.02
C SER A 42 -19.74 -16.04 6.44
N ALA A 43 -19.37 -14.89 7.01
CA ALA A 43 -18.16 -14.12 6.72
C ALA A 43 -16.82 -14.88 6.87
N ILE A 44 -16.87 -16.11 7.37
CA ILE A 44 -15.76 -16.94 7.82
C ILE A 44 -15.66 -18.24 6.99
N GLU A 45 -16.45 -18.40 5.92
CA GLU A 45 -16.23 -19.51 4.98
C GLU A 45 -14.90 -19.32 4.22
N SER A 46 -14.24 -20.43 3.90
CA SER A 46 -12.99 -20.43 3.11
C SER A 46 -13.22 -20.09 1.63
N GLU A 47 -14.48 -19.94 1.22
CA GLU A 47 -14.88 -19.52 -0.11
C GLU A 47 -15.11 -18.01 -0.10
N SER A 48 -14.62 -17.33 -1.13
CA SER A 48 -14.85 -15.92 -1.39
C SER A 48 -15.50 -15.81 -2.77
N PRO A 49 -16.54 -14.97 -2.92
CA PRO A 49 -17.17 -14.75 -4.21
C PRO A 49 -16.18 -14.27 -5.29
N PRO A 50 -16.43 -14.60 -6.57
CA PRO A 50 -17.51 -15.48 -7.06
C PRO A 50 -17.25 -16.97 -6.76
N PRO A 51 -18.31 -17.81 -6.62
CA PRO A 51 -19.70 -17.52 -6.96
C PRO A 51 -20.50 -16.73 -5.92
N TYR A 52 -21.47 -15.93 -6.40
CA TYR A 52 -22.41 -15.14 -5.61
C TYR A 52 -23.71 -15.93 -5.37
N TYR A 53 -23.74 -16.70 -4.28
CA TYR A 53 -24.80 -17.67 -4.02
C TYR A 53 -26.12 -17.09 -3.47
N ASP A 54 -26.07 -15.90 -2.88
CA ASP A 54 -27.21 -15.23 -2.25
C ASP A 54 -27.75 -14.17 -3.22
N VAL A 55 -28.70 -14.58 -4.06
CA VAL A 55 -29.21 -13.71 -5.14
C VAL A 55 -30.35 -12.82 -4.67
N ASN A 56 -30.90 -13.07 -3.48
CA ASN A 56 -31.97 -12.27 -2.89
C ASN A 56 -31.49 -11.34 -1.75
N GLY A 57 -30.24 -11.49 -1.32
CA GLY A 57 -29.58 -10.68 -0.29
C GLY A 57 -30.02 -11.00 1.14
N ASP A 58 -30.58 -12.19 1.40
CA ASP A 58 -31.08 -12.57 2.73
C ASP A 58 -29.99 -13.18 3.65
N GLY A 59 -28.77 -13.37 3.13
CA GLY A 59 -27.64 -13.93 3.83
C GLY A 59 -27.65 -15.46 3.91
N GLU A 60 -28.59 -16.14 3.27
CA GLU A 60 -28.65 -17.59 3.15
C GLU A 60 -28.51 -18.03 1.69
N HIS A 61 -27.85 -19.15 1.47
CA HIS A 61 -27.96 -19.87 0.21
C HIS A 61 -29.00 -20.98 0.38
N SER A 62 -30.09 -20.90 -0.36
CA SER A 62 -31.21 -21.86 -0.29
C SER A 62 -31.87 -22.09 -1.67
N PRO A 63 -32.82 -23.02 -1.79
CA PRO A 63 -33.53 -23.25 -3.05
C PRO A 63 -34.25 -22.01 -3.61
N ILE A 64 -34.51 -20.99 -2.80
CA ILE A 64 -35.10 -19.74 -3.29
C ILE A 64 -34.16 -19.01 -4.27
N ASP A 65 -32.85 -19.04 -4.03
CA ASP A 65 -31.87 -18.36 -4.86
C ASP A 65 -31.84 -18.95 -6.26
N VAL A 66 -31.77 -20.28 -6.32
CA VAL A 66 -31.86 -21.04 -7.57
C VAL A 66 -33.19 -20.81 -8.28
N LEU A 67 -34.30 -20.75 -7.53
CA LEU A 67 -35.63 -20.54 -8.10
C LEU A 67 -35.75 -19.16 -8.75
N LEU A 68 -35.17 -18.11 -8.15
CA LEU A 68 -35.17 -16.76 -8.71
C LEU A 68 -34.45 -16.71 -10.06
N VAL A 69 -33.24 -17.30 -10.15
CA VAL A 69 -32.50 -17.41 -11.41
C VAL A 69 -33.31 -18.21 -12.44
N THR A 70 -33.84 -19.36 -12.06
CA THR A 70 -34.61 -20.26 -12.95
C THR A 70 -35.88 -19.58 -13.48
N ASN A 71 -36.57 -18.80 -12.64
CA ASN A 71 -37.78 -18.08 -13.04
C ASN A 71 -37.46 -17.02 -14.11
N VAL A 72 -36.36 -16.28 -13.97
CA VAL A 72 -35.96 -15.28 -14.97
C VAL A 72 -35.59 -15.94 -16.30
N LEU A 73 -34.86 -17.06 -16.27
CA LEU A 73 -34.53 -17.82 -17.47
C LEU A 73 -35.80 -18.32 -18.20
N ASN A 74 -36.78 -18.83 -17.45
CA ASN A 74 -38.04 -19.33 -18.01
C ASN A 74 -38.98 -18.20 -18.48
N ALA A 75 -38.98 -17.06 -17.78
CA ALA A 75 -39.78 -15.89 -18.12
C ALA A 75 -39.37 -15.25 -19.43
N ASN A 76 -38.16 -15.56 -19.94
CA ASN A 76 -37.67 -15.02 -21.19
C ASN A 76 -37.61 -13.47 -21.18
N SER A 77 -37.47 -12.88 -19.98
CA SER A 77 -37.36 -11.45 -19.77
C SER A 77 -35.99 -10.94 -20.24
N PRO A 78 -35.89 -9.76 -20.87
CA PRO A 78 -34.60 -9.10 -21.03
C PRO A 78 -33.94 -8.92 -19.66
N THR A 79 -32.66 -9.23 -19.59
CA THR A 79 -31.81 -9.01 -18.42
C THR A 79 -30.71 -8.03 -18.80
N VAL A 80 -30.27 -7.25 -17.82
CA VAL A 80 -29.12 -6.37 -17.94
C VAL A 80 -28.21 -6.61 -16.74
N ALA A 81 -26.93 -6.82 -16.98
CA ALA A 81 -25.90 -6.87 -15.96
C ALA A 81 -24.89 -5.77 -16.25
N ALA A 82 -24.38 -5.11 -15.22
CA ALA A 82 -23.38 -4.06 -15.38
C ALA A 82 -22.50 -3.97 -14.15
N ARG A 83 -21.25 -3.61 -14.32
CA ARG A 83 -20.30 -3.36 -13.23
C ARG A 83 -19.33 -2.26 -13.62
N LEU A 84 -18.54 -1.81 -12.65
CA LEU A 84 -17.40 -0.96 -12.93
C LEU A 84 -16.47 -1.66 -13.93
N ALA A 85 -16.07 -0.93 -14.98
CA ALA A 85 -15.15 -1.40 -16.00
C ALA A 85 -13.84 -1.87 -15.36
N GLU A 86 -13.36 -1.05 -14.42
CA GLU A 86 -12.28 -1.35 -13.50
C GLU A 86 -12.73 -0.87 -12.13
N ASP A 87 -12.84 -1.78 -11.17
CA ASP A 87 -13.04 -1.44 -9.76
C ASP A 87 -11.64 -1.30 -9.15
N SER A 88 -11.10 -0.10 -9.27
CA SER A 88 -9.67 0.17 -9.12
C SER A 88 -9.23 0.06 -7.68
N ALA A 89 -8.08 -0.58 -7.46
CA ALA A 89 -7.51 -0.81 -6.15
C ALA A 89 -6.08 -0.28 -6.05
N ALA A 90 -5.59 -0.20 -4.82
CA ALA A 90 -4.24 0.26 -4.50
C ALA A 90 -3.17 -0.35 -5.41
N PHE A 91 -2.17 0.47 -5.75
CA PHE A 91 -1.03 0.08 -6.57
C PHE A 91 -1.37 -0.39 -8.00
N GLY A 92 -2.48 0.09 -8.55
CA GLY A 92 -2.94 -0.25 -9.91
C GLY A 92 -3.55 -1.65 -10.00
N GLY A 93 -4.02 -2.19 -8.88
CA GLY A 93 -4.81 -3.42 -8.86
C GLY A 93 -6.28 -3.16 -9.21
N SER A 94 -7.06 -4.22 -9.18
CA SER A 94 -8.52 -4.17 -9.23
C SER A 94 -9.08 -5.13 -8.19
N ASN A 95 -10.21 -4.79 -7.57
CA ASN A 95 -10.93 -5.69 -6.67
C ASN A 95 -12.45 -5.65 -6.98
N ARG A 96 -13.30 -5.89 -5.98
CA ARG A 96 -14.77 -5.90 -6.09
C ARG A 96 -15.40 -5.21 -4.86
N ASP A 97 -14.70 -4.25 -4.27
CA ASP A 97 -15.18 -3.54 -3.07
C ASP A 97 -16.04 -2.32 -3.39
N LEU A 98 -16.21 -2.00 -4.68
CA LEU A 98 -16.99 -0.89 -5.22
C LEU A 98 -16.46 0.48 -4.77
N ILE A 99 -15.18 0.58 -4.44
CA ILE A 99 -14.46 1.83 -4.21
C ILE A 99 -13.53 2.04 -5.40
N THR A 100 -13.82 3.04 -6.22
CA THR A 100 -13.11 3.23 -7.48
C THR A 100 -12.74 4.69 -7.72
N SER A 101 -11.66 4.90 -8.47
CA SER A 101 -11.28 6.20 -9.05
C SER A 101 -11.78 6.35 -10.50
N ASP A 102 -12.43 5.32 -11.03
CA ASP A 102 -12.90 5.27 -12.40
C ASP A 102 -14.34 4.75 -12.49
N ALA A 103 -15.26 5.69 -12.70
CA ALA A 103 -16.70 5.40 -12.79
C ALA A 103 -17.13 4.81 -14.14
N ARG A 104 -16.22 4.45 -15.05
CA ARG A 104 -16.59 3.80 -16.31
C ARG A 104 -17.34 2.50 -16.02
N ILE A 105 -18.44 2.28 -16.74
CA ILE A 105 -19.29 1.09 -16.57
C ILE A 105 -19.24 0.26 -17.84
N ILE A 106 -19.11 -1.05 -17.65
CA ILE A 106 -19.35 -2.05 -18.68
C ILE A 106 -20.56 -2.86 -18.29
N GLY A 107 -21.21 -3.46 -19.28
CA GLY A 107 -22.26 -4.41 -19.01
C GLY A 107 -22.72 -5.13 -20.26
N LYS A 108 -23.69 -6.00 -20.04
CA LYS A 108 -24.30 -6.78 -21.08
C LYS A 108 -25.80 -6.84 -20.91
N ALA A 109 -26.51 -6.74 -22.01
CA ALA A 109 -27.96 -6.88 -22.08
C ALA A 109 -28.31 -8.06 -22.97
N GLN A 110 -29.15 -8.96 -22.46
CA GLN A 110 -29.58 -10.13 -23.18
C GLN A 110 -30.97 -9.93 -23.81
N ARG A 111 -31.21 -10.70 -24.89
CA ARG A 111 -32.50 -10.80 -25.59
C ARG A 111 -32.93 -9.47 -26.23
N LEU A 112 -32.08 -8.98 -27.14
CA LEU A 112 -32.13 -7.70 -27.85
C LEU A 112 -33.25 -7.58 -28.92
N GLY A 113 -34.50 -7.83 -28.56
CA GLY A 113 -35.61 -7.32 -29.37
C GLY A 113 -35.73 -5.82 -29.12
N GLU A 114 -35.03 -4.98 -29.90
CA GLU A 114 -34.99 -3.50 -29.83
C GLU A 114 -35.15 -2.92 -28.40
N SER A 115 -34.46 -3.52 -27.44
CA SER A 115 -34.61 -3.24 -26.02
C SER A 115 -33.71 -2.06 -25.66
N ALA A 116 -34.30 -0.89 -25.42
CA ALA A 116 -33.57 0.27 -24.91
C ALA A 116 -33.12 -0.04 -23.47
N VAL A 117 -31.84 -0.36 -23.28
CA VAL A 117 -31.22 -0.24 -21.96
C VAL A 117 -31.14 1.24 -21.67
N GLU A 118 -31.71 1.65 -20.55
CA GLU A 118 -31.62 3.02 -20.06
C GLU A 118 -30.97 2.99 -18.69
N TYR A 119 -30.14 3.99 -18.41
CA TYR A 119 -29.57 4.19 -17.09
C TYR A 119 -29.98 5.57 -16.55
N THR A 120 -30.02 5.69 -15.23
CA THR A 120 -30.00 7.00 -14.57
C THR A 120 -28.94 7.00 -13.49
N LEU A 121 -28.31 8.15 -13.31
CA LEU A 121 -27.35 8.41 -12.24
C LEU A 121 -28.05 9.22 -11.14
N ASP A 122 -27.94 8.77 -9.89
CA ASP A 122 -28.39 9.47 -8.67
C ASP A 122 -29.85 9.97 -8.74
N GLY A 123 -30.73 9.15 -9.32
CA GLY A 123 -32.17 9.47 -9.44
C GLY A 123 -32.52 10.55 -10.47
N GLY A 124 -31.59 10.88 -11.38
CA GLY A 124 -31.83 11.75 -12.53
C GLY A 124 -32.82 11.22 -13.57
N SER A 125 -32.70 11.73 -14.79
CA SER A 125 -33.50 11.25 -15.93
C SER A 125 -32.83 10.06 -16.61
N PHE A 126 -33.66 9.08 -16.99
CA PHE A 126 -33.19 7.95 -17.77
C PHE A 126 -32.63 8.38 -19.13
N THR A 127 -31.44 7.88 -19.43
CA THR A 127 -30.70 8.11 -20.67
C THR A 127 -30.46 6.77 -21.35
N ALA A 128 -30.63 6.71 -22.67
CA ALA A 128 -30.40 5.49 -23.44
C ALA A 128 -28.91 5.12 -23.47
N VAL A 129 -28.62 3.83 -23.28
CA VAL A 129 -27.30 3.23 -23.45
C VAL A 129 -27.20 2.68 -24.87
N ASN A 130 -26.09 2.94 -25.55
CA ASN A 130 -25.80 2.30 -26.82
C ASN A 130 -25.34 0.86 -26.56
N VAL A 131 -26.15 -0.10 -27.00
CA VAL A 131 -25.87 -1.54 -26.85
C VAL A 131 -25.45 -2.10 -28.21
N SER A 132 -24.39 -2.89 -28.22
CA SER A 132 -23.89 -3.58 -29.41
C SER A 132 -24.79 -4.74 -29.83
N VAL A 133 -24.53 -5.31 -31.01
CA VAL A 133 -25.27 -6.49 -31.52
C VAL A 133 -25.08 -7.73 -30.65
N ASP A 134 -23.96 -7.82 -29.92
CA ASP A 134 -23.65 -8.92 -29.01
C ASP A 134 -24.20 -8.70 -27.60
N GLY A 135 -24.86 -7.56 -27.38
CA GLY A 135 -25.46 -7.16 -26.11
C GLY A 135 -24.53 -6.38 -25.20
N ASP A 136 -23.26 -6.22 -25.57
CA ASP A 136 -22.28 -5.48 -24.77
C ASP A 136 -22.51 -3.98 -24.85
N PHE A 137 -22.30 -3.28 -23.74
CA PHE A 137 -22.29 -1.83 -23.68
C PHE A 137 -21.20 -1.32 -22.74
N GLN A 138 -20.79 -0.07 -22.99
CA GLN A 138 -19.88 0.67 -22.14
C GLN A 138 -20.24 2.15 -22.19
N PHE A 139 -20.18 2.83 -21.05
CA PHE A 139 -20.32 4.27 -20.99
C PHE A 139 -19.56 4.86 -19.79
N ASP A 140 -19.32 6.16 -19.84
CA ASP A 140 -18.86 6.97 -18.71
C ASP A 140 -20.10 7.76 -18.21
N PRO A 141 -20.48 7.67 -16.93
CA PRO A 141 -21.61 8.40 -16.38
C PRO A 141 -21.40 9.92 -16.37
N GLY A 142 -20.20 10.42 -16.69
CA GLY A 142 -19.89 11.84 -16.81
C GLY A 142 -19.61 12.52 -15.47
N LEU A 143 -19.22 11.76 -14.45
CA LEU A 143 -18.81 12.27 -13.15
C LEU A 143 -17.47 13.03 -13.28
N ALA A 144 -17.35 14.16 -12.59
CA ALA A 144 -16.12 14.96 -12.63
C ALA A 144 -14.98 14.19 -11.94
N ARG A 145 -13.77 14.30 -12.50
CA ARG A 145 -12.57 13.59 -12.02
C ARG A 145 -11.63 14.48 -11.21
N ASP A 146 -12.14 15.60 -10.71
CA ASP A 146 -11.40 16.63 -9.97
C ASP A 146 -11.73 16.63 -8.47
N GLY A 147 -12.28 15.52 -7.96
CA GLY A 147 -12.75 15.38 -6.58
C GLY A 147 -14.12 15.98 -6.30
N THR A 148 -14.68 16.79 -7.21
CA THR A 148 -15.98 17.47 -6.94
C THR A 148 -17.18 16.54 -7.02
N SER A 149 -17.03 15.39 -7.67
CA SER A 149 -18.02 14.33 -7.75
C SER A 149 -17.68 13.14 -6.85
N ASP A 150 -16.73 13.26 -5.92
CA ASP A 150 -16.43 12.13 -5.04
C ASP A 150 -17.56 11.90 -4.03
N GLY A 151 -17.81 10.63 -3.72
CA GLY A 151 -18.92 10.20 -2.86
C GLY A 151 -19.65 8.98 -3.41
N GLN A 152 -20.73 8.62 -2.72
CA GLN A 152 -21.56 7.49 -3.12
C GLN A 152 -22.41 7.86 -4.32
N HIS A 153 -22.40 7.01 -5.33
CA HIS A 153 -23.23 7.11 -6.52
C HIS A 153 -24.03 5.84 -6.73
N THR A 154 -25.24 6.00 -7.26
CA THR A 154 -26.10 4.88 -7.63
C THR A 154 -26.53 5.01 -9.09
N VAL A 155 -26.17 4.01 -9.88
CA VAL A 155 -26.60 3.88 -11.27
C VAL A 155 -27.71 2.85 -11.32
N ARG A 156 -28.88 3.30 -11.71
CA ARG A 156 -30.05 2.45 -11.87
C ARG A 156 -30.24 2.12 -13.33
N PHE A 157 -30.23 0.83 -13.64
CA PHE A 157 -30.46 0.29 -14.97
C PHE A 157 -31.88 -0.20 -15.11
N ARG A 158 -32.49 0.01 -16.28
CA ARG A 158 -33.69 -0.70 -16.66
C ARG A 158 -33.60 -1.19 -18.10
N ALA A 159 -34.15 -2.37 -18.34
CA ALA A 159 -34.36 -2.88 -19.69
C ALA A 159 -35.86 -2.94 -19.98
N ARG A 160 -36.24 -2.54 -21.20
CA ARG A 160 -37.62 -2.63 -21.70
C ARG A 160 -37.72 -3.75 -22.72
N SER A 161 -38.78 -4.55 -22.62
CA SER A 161 -39.17 -5.48 -23.67
C SER A 161 -39.70 -4.76 -24.91
N GLU A 162 -39.84 -5.48 -26.02
CA GLU A 162 -40.36 -4.97 -27.31
C GLU A 162 -41.79 -4.38 -27.19
N SER A 163 -42.58 -4.80 -26.19
CA SER A 163 -43.89 -4.23 -25.88
C SER A 163 -43.84 -2.96 -25.00
N GLY A 164 -42.65 -2.48 -24.64
CA GLY A 164 -42.42 -1.30 -23.80
C GLY A 164 -42.51 -1.55 -22.29
N THR A 165 -42.85 -2.78 -21.86
CA THR A 165 -42.90 -3.18 -20.45
C THR A 165 -41.48 -3.30 -19.88
N ILE A 166 -41.23 -2.68 -18.71
CA ILE A 166 -39.99 -2.84 -17.97
C ILE A 166 -39.87 -4.30 -17.53
N ALA A 167 -38.78 -4.96 -17.91
CA ALA A 167 -38.60 -6.39 -17.70
C ALA A 167 -37.58 -6.71 -16.59
N SER A 168 -36.60 -5.83 -16.39
CA SER A 168 -35.62 -5.92 -15.32
C SER A 168 -35.16 -4.52 -14.90
N GLU A 169 -34.97 -4.33 -13.61
CA GLU A 169 -34.34 -3.14 -13.02
C GLU A 169 -33.35 -3.62 -11.96
N PHE A 170 -32.17 -3.02 -11.90
CA PHE A 170 -31.24 -3.21 -10.80
C PHE A 170 -30.41 -1.94 -10.60
N GLU A 171 -29.74 -1.85 -9.45
CA GLU A 171 -28.91 -0.72 -9.07
C GLU A 171 -27.47 -1.17 -8.84
N LEU A 172 -26.52 -0.43 -9.41
CA LEU A 172 -25.10 -0.52 -9.09
C LEU A 172 -24.75 0.69 -8.22
N THR A 173 -24.42 0.46 -6.97
CA THR A 173 -23.99 1.51 -6.04
C THR A 173 -22.50 1.38 -5.78
N PHE A 174 -21.74 2.47 -5.91
CA PHE A 174 -20.30 2.51 -5.70
C PHE A 174 -19.87 3.82 -5.01
N LEU A 175 -18.66 3.84 -4.48
CA LEU A 175 -18.00 5.02 -3.94
C LEU A 175 -16.98 5.51 -4.96
N LEU A 176 -17.18 6.71 -5.50
CA LEU A 176 -16.18 7.39 -6.32
C LEU A 176 -15.23 8.15 -5.40
N ASP A 177 -13.93 7.91 -5.54
CA ASP A 177 -12.88 8.69 -4.91
C ASP A 177 -11.78 8.93 -5.95
N THR A 178 -11.62 10.20 -6.35
CA THR A 178 -10.63 10.64 -7.35
C THR A 178 -9.52 11.47 -6.72
N ILE A 179 -9.50 11.59 -5.39
CA ILE A 179 -8.51 12.38 -4.65
C ILE A 179 -7.35 11.49 -4.24
N ALA A 180 -6.21 11.68 -4.90
CA ALA A 180 -4.99 10.99 -4.53
C ALA A 180 -4.51 11.33 -3.10
N PRO A 181 -3.84 10.38 -2.41
CA PRO A 181 -3.24 10.64 -1.11
C PRO A 181 -2.15 11.72 -1.22
N SER A 182 -1.86 12.42 -0.13
CA SER A 182 -0.79 13.43 -0.10
C SER A 182 0.56 12.79 -0.45
N GLU A 183 1.39 13.52 -1.20
CA GLU A 183 2.71 13.02 -1.60
C GLU A 183 3.51 12.56 -0.36
N PRO A 184 4.08 11.34 -0.36
CA PRO A 184 4.80 10.83 0.80
C PRO A 184 5.98 11.72 1.17
N VAL A 185 5.96 12.30 2.37
CA VAL A 185 7.10 13.05 2.92
C VAL A 185 7.84 12.12 3.86
N TRP A 186 9.12 11.84 3.59
CA TRP A 186 9.89 10.87 4.36
C TRP A 186 11.34 11.30 4.59
N ASN A 187 11.96 10.66 5.59
CA ASN A 187 13.36 10.86 5.94
C ASN A 187 13.98 9.58 6.51
N LEU A 188 15.31 9.58 6.63
CA LEU A 188 16.01 8.64 7.51
C LEU A 188 15.57 8.91 8.96
N ALA A 189 15.17 7.86 9.70
CA ALA A 189 14.75 8.03 11.08
C ALA A 189 15.92 8.56 11.94
N PRO A 190 15.71 9.53 12.86
CA PRO A 190 16.80 10.23 13.55
C PRO A 190 17.78 9.33 14.31
N LEU A 191 17.33 8.18 14.81
CA LEU A 191 18.19 7.22 15.51
C LEU A 191 19.17 6.48 14.58
N PHE A 192 18.95 6.53 13.28
CA PHE A 192 19.78 5.89 12.26
C PHE A 192 20.64 6.90 11.49
N ASP A 193 20.46 8.20 11.73
CA ASP A 193 21.21 9.28 11.11
C ASP A 193 22.51 9.50 11.87
N SER A 194 23.65 9.24 11.23
CA SER A 194 24.97 9.43 11.86
C SER A 194 25.31 10.93 11.86
N PRO A 195 26.05 11.44 12.86
CA PRO A 195 26.48 12.84 12.83
C PRO A 195 27.27 13.17 11.54
N PRO A 196 26.99 14.32 10.90
CA PRO A 196 26.04 15.37 11.30
C PRO A 196 24.57 15.04 10.98
N LEU A 197 23.68 15.17 11.96
CA LEU A 197 22.24 14.87 11.79
C LEU A 197 21.58 15.78 10.74
N GLY A 198 20.65 15.20 9.98
CA GLY A 198 19.82 15.87 8.97
C GLY A 198 20.40 15.82 7.55
N ASP A 199 21.57 15.22 7.36
CA ASP A 199 22.21 15.07 6.05
C ASP A 199 21.82 13.75 5.33
N ARG A 200 21.06 12.87 6.00
CA ARG A 200 20.63 11.55 5.52
C ARG A 200 21.81 10.61 5.27
N THR A 201 22.85 10.70 6.10
CA THR A 201 24.02 9.83 6.06
C THR A 201 24.03 8.89 7.26
N THR A 202 24.40 7.63 7.03
CA THR A 202 24.54 6.65 8.10
C THR A 202 25.76 5.77 7.89
N THR A 203 26.27 5.18 8.96
CA THR A 203 27.28 4.11 8.89
C THR A 203 26.65 2.71 9.00
N LEU A 204 25.36 2.63 9.33
CA LEU A 204 24.61 1.40 9.58
C LEU A 204 24.25 0.67 8.28
N GLU A 205 24.22 -0.66 8.33
CA GLU A 205 23.86 -1.49 7.17
C GLU A 205 22.35 -1.60 6.95
N SER A 206 21.55 -1.34 7.98
CA SER A 206 20.10 -1.40 7.96
C SER A 206 19.52 -0.24 8.75
N VAL A 207 18.48 0.39 8.21
CA VAL A 207 17.87 1.57 8.80
C VAL A 207 16.35 1.51 8.82
N THR A 208 15.73 2.43 9.56
CA THR A 208 14.32 2.75 9.42
C THR A 208 14.15 4.00 8.56
N LEU A 209 13.31 3.91 7.52
CA LEU A 209 12.79 5.05 6.79
C LEU A 209 11.40 5.36 7.32
N ALA A 210 11.16 6.60 7.74
CA ALA A 210 9.88 7.02 8.32
C ALA A 210 9.35 8.25 7.61
N GLY A 211 8.03 8.38 7.55
CA GLY A 211 7.38 9.47 6.84
C GLY A 211 5.90 9.62 7.16
N GLN A 212 5.27 10.52 6.41
CA GLN A 212 3.84 10.81 6.49
C GLN A 212 3.22 10.90 5.09
N THR A 213 1.96 10.48 4.98
CA THR A 213 1.06 10.64 3.83
C THR A 213 -0.39 10.70 4.34
N SER A 214 -1.40 10.60 3.49
CA SER A 214 -2.80 10.53 3.93
C SER A 214 -3.04 9.31 4.82
N ALA A 215 -3.75 9.51 5.94
CA ALA A 215 -4.10 8.44 6.87
C ALA A 215 -4.86 7.30 6.18
N GLY A 216 -4.55 6.05 6.55
CA GLY A 216 -5.16 4.86 5.97
C GLY A 216 -4.63 4.43 4.59
N SER A 217 -3.80 5.26 3.94
CA SER A 217 -3.21 4.89 2.64
C SER A 217 -2.27 3.70 2.77
N LEU A 218 -2.26 2.82 1.77
CA LEU A 218 -1.24 1.80 1.60
C LEU A 218 0.03 2.44 1.03
N VAL A 219 1.18 2.11 1.58
CA VAL A 219 2.48 2.68 1.22
C VAL A 219 3.41 1.56 0.79
N ARG A 220 4.11 1.73 -0.33
CA ARG A 220 5.06 0.77 -0.87
C ARG A 220 6.44 1.40 -1.10
N LEU A 221 7.47 0.75 -0.59
CA LEU A 221 8.87 1.04 -0.92
C LEU A 221 9.26 0.21 -2.15
N ILE A 222 9.48 0.87 -3.29
CA ILE A 222 9.60 0.19 -4.59
C ILE A 222 10.81 -0.73 -4.64
N GLU A 223 11.96 -0.29 -4.13
CA GLU A 223 13.23 -1.01 -4.28
C GLU A 223 13.27 -2.32 -3.49
N THR A 224 12.47 -2.44 -2.44
CA THR A 224 12.36 -3.66 -1.62
C THR A 224 11.07 -4.43 -1.87
N GLY A 225 10.06 -3.79 -2.47
CA GLY A 225 8.70 -4.31 -2.58
C GLY A 225 7.94 -4.33 -1.24
N ALA A 226 8.53 -3.81 -0.16
CA ALA A 226 7.89 -3.77 1.15
C ALA A 226 6.66 -2.87 1.13
N THR A 227 5.61 -3.28 1.84
CA THR A 227 4.36 -2.53 1.98
C THR A 227 4.02 -2.31 3.45
N THR A 228 3.45 -1.15 3.76
CA THR A 228 2.92 -0.79 5.07
C THR A 228 1.65 0.06 4.88
N SER A 229 1.02 0.48 5.97
CA SER A 229 -0.12 1.42 5.95
C SER A 229 0.22 2.66 6.77
N ALA A 230 -0.22 3.81 6.28
CA ALA A 230 -0.22 5.04 7.07
C ALA A 230 -1.26 4.93 8.21
N ASN A 231 -0.84 5.22 9.44
CA ASN A 231 -1.74 5.18 10.60
C ASN A 231 -2.79 6.30 10.56
N ALA A 232 -3.63 6.41 11.59
CA ALA A 232 -4.67 7.45 11.68
C ALA A 232 -4.13 8.89 11.69
N GLN A 233 -2.84 9.08 11.98
CA GLN A 233 -2.13 10.35 11.93
C GLN A 233 -1.37 10.55 10.61
N GLY A 234 -1.45 9.59 9.68
CA GLY A 234 -0.75 9.62 8.39
C GLY A 234 0.69 9.09 8.44
N GLU A 235 1.17 8.63 9.59
CA GLU A 235 2.56 8.19 9.75
C GLU A 235 2.76 6.77 9.25
N PHE A 236 3.89 6.53 8.59
CA PHE A 236 4.32 5.21 8.14
C PHE A 236 5.82 5.02 8.38
N ALA A 237 6.25 3.77 8.45
CA ALA A 237 7.66 3.41 8.54
C ALA A 237 7.96 2.10 7.79
N PHE A 238 9.19 2.02 7.28
CA PHE A 238 9.81 0.81 6.78
C PHE A 238 11.04 0.51 7.63
N ASP A 239 10.96 -0.55 8.43
CA ASP A 239 12.07 -1.01 9.25
C ASP A 239 12.99 -1.95 8.49
N LEU A 240 14.23 -2.07 8.97
CA LEU A 240 15.23 -3.01 8.45
C LEU A 240 15.52 -2.84 6.95
N VAL A 241 15.47 -1.60 6.45
CA VAL A 241 15.82 -1.27 5.06
C VAL A 241 17.32 -1.42 4.90
N ALA A 242 17.75 -2.44 4.15
CA ALA A 242 19.16 -2.73 3.91
C ALA A 242 19.79 -1.69 2.96
N LEU A 243 21.01 -1.24 3.29
CA LEU A 243 21.78 -0.24 2.55
C LEU A 243 23.09 -0.82 2.01
N ARG A 244 23.36 -0.53 0.74
CA ARG A 244 24.69 -0.72 0.13
C ARG A 244 25.59 0.45 0.50
N LEU A 245 26.91 0.23 0.56
CA LEU A 245 27.85 1.34 0.69
C LEU A 245 27.67 2.34 -0.45
N GLY A 246 27.71 3.64 -0.11
CA GLY A 246 27.42 4.74 -1.03
C GLY A 246 25.95 5.16 -1.03
N VAL A 247 25.53 5.79 -2.13
CA VAL A 247 24.18 6.36 -2.29
C VAL A 247 23.17 5.25 -2.58
N ASN A 248 22.09 5.20 -1.79
CA ASN A 248 20.94 4.34 -2.00
C ASN A 248 19.74 5.22 -2.37
N ALA A 249 19.16 5.01 -3.55
CA ALA A 249 17.96 5.70 -3.99
C ALA A 249 16.71 4.93 -3.60
N PHE A 250 15.67 5.65 -3.20
CA PHE A 250 14.40 5.10 -2.77
C PHE A 250 13.23 5.83 -3.41
N THR A 251 12.19 5.07 -3.73
CA THR A 251 10.91 5.54 -4.24
C THR A 251 9.81 5.03 -3.33
N ILE A 252 9.04 5.95 -2.74
CA ILE A 252 7.90 5.63 -1.90
C ILE A 252 6.63 6.01 -2.63
N VAL A 253 5.73 5.06 -2.78
CA VAL A 253 4.41 5.25 -3.40
C VAL A 253 3.34 5.09 -2.33
N ALA A 254 2.47 6.09 -2.17
CA ALA A 254 1.23 5.95 -1.40
C ALA A 254 0.05 5.75 -2.36
N SER A 255 -0.88 4.89 -1.98
CA SER A 255 -2.10 4.62 -2.73
C SER A 255 -3.27 4.41 -1.77
N ASP A 256 -4.44 4.94 -2.10
CA ASP A 256 -5.66 4.71 -1.33
C ASP A 256 -6.40 3.44 -1.80
N ALA A 257 -7.58 3.18 -1.21
CA ALA A 257 -8.41 2.04 -1.55
C ALA A 257 -8.96 2.10 -2.98
N ALA A 258 -9.27 3.31 -3.47
CA ALA A 258 -9.75 3.58 -4.83
C ALA A 258 -8.65 3.48 -5.90
N GLY A 259 -7.39 3.26 -5.51
CA GLY A 259 -6.27 3.13 -6.42
C GLY A 259 -5.66 4.45 -6.90
N ASN A 260 -6.09 5.60 -6.36
CA ASN A 260 -5.35 6.85 -6.61
C ASN A 260 -3.98 6.75 -5.94
N SER A 261 -2.98 7.41 -6.51
CA SER A 261 -1.61 7.31 -6.00
C SER A 261 -0.78 8.57 -6.17
N THR A 262 0.16 8.74 -5.25
CA THR A 262 1.26 9.71 -5.33
C THR A 262 2.57 9.03 -4.99
N GLN A 263 3.68 9.64 -5.40
CA GLN A 263 5.00 9.09 -5.14
C GLN A 263 6.01 10.19 -4.85
N SER A 264 7.03 9.86 -4.07
CA SER A 264 8.20 10.70 -3.88
C SER A 264 9.48 9.86 -3.96
N THR A 265 10.57 10.54 -4.31
CA THR A 265 11.90 9.92 -4.44
C THR A 265 12.91 10.62 -3.55
N GLY A 266 13.94 9.90 -3.10
CA GLY A 266 15.00 10.45 -2.28
C GLY A 266 16.17 9.49 -2.15
N VAL A 267 17.20 9.92 -1.43
CA VAL A 267 18.41 9.13 -1.23
C VAL A 267 18.81 9.09 0.24
N VAL A 268 19.45 7.99 0.63
CA VAL A 268 20.18 7.83 1.89
C VAL A 268 21.58 7.35 1.56
N THR A 269 22.60 7.97 2.15
CA THR A 269 24.00 7.60 1.91
C THR A 269 24.50 6.72 3.05
N ARG A 270 25.01 5.53 2.72
CA ARG A 270 25.76 4.72 3.68
C ARG A 270 27.26 5.01 3.54
N ALA A 271 27.84 5.66 4.54
CA ALA A 271 29.27 5.93 4.64
C ALA A 271 30.02 4.81 5.38
N VAL A 272 31.34 4.82 5.26
CA VAL A 272 32.22 4.02 6.13
C VAL A 272 32.35 4.77 7.45
N ALA A 273 32.36 4.05 8.58
CA ALA A 273 32.62 4.66 9.87
C ALA A 273 34.01 5.31 9.87
N ILE A 274 34.04 6.60 10.21
CA ILE A 274 35.28 7.33 10.46
C ILE A 274 35.52 7.36 11.95
N ASP A 275 36.73 7.02 12.38
CA ASP A 275 37.13 7.20 13.77
C ASP A 275 37.30 8.70 14.05
N ALA A 276 36.55 9.19 15.04
CA ALA A 276 36.53 10.59 15.46
C ALA A 276 36.86 10.76 16.96
N VAL A 277 37.19 9.67 17.66
CA VAL A 277 37.66 9.74 19.04
C VAL A 277 39.16 10.08 19.00
N PRO A 278 39.61 11.17 19.64
CA PRO A 278 41.03 11.44 19.74
C PRO A 278 41.68 10.55 20.82
N PRO A 279 42.97 10.18 20.68
CA PRO A 279 43.71 9.51 21.73
C PRO A 279 43.82 10.37 23.00
N GLU A 280 43.67 9.74 24.17
CA GLU A 280 43.86 10.35 25.48
C GLU A 280 45.26 10.03 26.03
N ILE A 281 45.95 11.04 26.58
CA ILE A 281 47.26 10.89 27.23
C ILE A 281 47.09 11.15 28.73
N THR A 282 47.51 10.18 29.54
CA THR A 282 47.58 10.30 31.01
C THR A 282 49.03 10.17 31.47
N LEU A 283 49.40 10.95 32.50
CA LEU A 283 50.70 10.85 33.15
C LEU A 283 50.52 10.15 34.50
N ASP A 284 51.43 9.24 34.84
CA ASP A 284 51.34 8.41 36.06
C ASP A 284 51.54 9.21 37.38
N THR A 285 51.63 10.55 37.30
CA THR A 285 52.00 11.60 38.27
C THR A 285 53.45 12.09 38.15
N PRO A 286 53.70 13.39 37.89
CA PRO A 286 55.03 13.95 38.03
C PRO A 286 55.35 14.10 39.52
N PRO A 287 56.52 13.65 40.00
CA PRO A 287 56.91 13.95 41.36
C PRO A 287 57.08 15.47 41.52
N GLU A 288 56.56 16.03 42.62
CA GLU A 288 56.79 17.42 43.03
C GLU A 288 58.30 17.66 43.21
N ILE A 289 59.00 18.24 42.23
CA ILE A 289 60.44 18.51 42.43
C ILE A 289 60.97 19.58 41.50
N ARG A 290 61.40 20.70 42.09
CA ARG A 290 62.54 21.44 41.52
C ARG A 290 63.73 20.48 41.50
N THR A 291 64.16 20.08 40.33
CA THR A 291 65.30 19.18 40.12
C THR A 291 66.32 19.84 39.18
N ASN A 292 67.59 19.48 39.34
CA ASN A 292 68.68 19.81 38.42
C ASN A 292 69.20 18.56 37.68
N ALA A 293 68.43 17.47 37.69
CA ALA A 293 68.71 16.21 37.01
C ALA A 293 67.60 15.88 36.01
N ASN A 294 67.94 15.07 35.00
CA ASN A 294 67.01 14.63 33.97
C ASN A 294 65.87 13.80 34.57
N LEU A 295 64.63 14.12 34.21
CA LEU A 295 63.43 13.45 34.70
C LEU A 295 63.05 12.31 33.76
N THR A 296 62.56 11.20 34.31
CA THR A 296 61.88 10.18 33.51
C THR A 296 60.38 10.42 33.60
N VAL A 297 59.77 10.70 32.46
CA VAL A 297 58.32 10.89 32.30
C VAL A 297 57.72 9.55 31.92
N THR A 298 56.70 9.13 32.66
CA THR A 298 55.95 7.91 32.41
C THR A 298 54.46 8.22 32.35
N GLY A 299 53.75 7.42 31.58
CA GLY A 299 52.31 7.59 31.39
C GLY A 299 51.75 6.53 30.45
N GLN A 300 50.51 6.77 30.02
CA GLN A 300 49.80 5.92 29.10
C GLN A 300 49.06 6.77 28.06
N VAL A 301 49.08 6.33 26.80
CA VAL A 301 48.24 6.85 25.74
C VAL A 301 47.27 5.76 25.29
N THR A 302 45.99 6.08 25.26
CA THR A 302 44.92 5.14 24.89
C THR A 302 43.96 5.80 23.94
N ASP A 303 43.46 5.04 22.98
CA ASP A 303 42.31 5.40 22.18
C ASP A 303 41.25 4.32 22.39
N SER A 304 39.99 4.72 22.55
CA SER A 304 38.92 3.77 22.84
C SER A 304 38.29 3.17 21.59
N ASP A 305 38.41 3.82 20.43
CA ASP A 305 37.81 3.39 19.16
C ASP A 305 38.85 2.88 18.14
N SER A 306 40.14 3.21 18.31
CA SER A 306 41.21 2.72 17.44
C SER A 306 42.52 2.42 18.17
N ALA A 307 43.55 2.05 17.40
CA ALA A 307 44.90 1.87 17.91
C ALA A 307 45.68 3.18 17.82
N VAL A 308 46.44 3.50 18.87
CA VAL A 308 47.34 4.65 18.87
C VAL A 308 48.53 4.35 17.93
N GLU A 309 48.64 5.09 16.83
CA GLU A 309 49.70 4.89 15.84
C GLU A 309 51.09 5.33 16.34
N SER A 310 51.17 6.46 17.03
CA SER A 310 52.43 6.98 17.57
C SER A 310 52.21 7.99 18.70
N LEU A 311 53.26 8.19 19.50
CA LEU A 311 53.34 9.28 20.47
C LEU A 311 54.62 10.08 20.20
N LEU A 312 54.49 11.40 20.16
CA LEU A 312 55.60 12.34 20.05
C LEU A 312 55.70 13.16 21.34
N ALA A 313 56.91 13.39 21.82
CA ALA A 313 57.17 14.24 22.98
C ALA A 313 58.20 15.32 22.63
N GLN A 314 58.03 16.49 23.24
CA GLN A 314 58.97 17.61 23.15
C GLN A 314 59.13 18.21 24.55
N VAL A 315 60.37 18.48 24.95
CA VAL A 315 60.67 19.20 26.19
C VAL A 315 61.10 20.62 25.84
N ASP A 316 60.36 21.62 26.30
CA ASP A 316 60.59 23.03 25.95
C ASP A 316 60.72 23.24 24.43
N LEU A 317 61.83 23.82 23.96
CA LEU A 317 62.11 24.09 22.54
C LEU A 317 63.12 23.09 21.94
N SER A 318 63.26 21.90 22.53
CA SER A 318 64.12 20.84 22.00
C SER A 318 63.51 20.15 20.76
N ASP A 319 64.26 19.23 20.16
CA ASP A 319 63.74 18.42 19.05
C ASP A 319 62.60 17.51 19.52
N VAL A 320 61.62 17.30 18.64
CA VAL A 320 60.52 16.36 18.88
C VAL A 320 61.07 14.93 18.79
N VAL A 321 60.80 14.11 19.80
CA VAL A 321 61.25 12.71 19.88
C VAL A 321 60.04 11.79 19.76
N GLN A 322 60.18 10.74 18.96
CA GLN A 322 59.21 9.65 18.93
C GLN A 322 59.36 8.81 20.20
N VAL A 323 58.25 8.67 20.93
CA VAL A 323 58.18 7.87 22.15
C VAL A 323 57.74 6.46 21.81
N VAL A 324 58.48 5.48 22.32
CA VAL A 324 58.14 4.07 22.14
C VAL A 324 56.99 3.72 23.09
N LEU A 325 55.95 3.11 22.51
CA LEU A 325 54.79 2.56 23.24
C LEU A 325 54.97 1.05 23.42
N ASP A 326 54.56 0.53 24.57
CA ASP A 326 54.37 -0.92 24.74
C ASP A 326 53.01 -1.38 24.20
N THR A 327 52.71 -2.67 24.38
CA THR A 327 51.46 -3.30 23.93
C THR A 327 50.20 -2.77 24.62
N GLU A 328 50.37 -2.11 25.76
CA GLU A 328 49.31 -1.51 26.57
C GLU A 328 49.25 0.02 26.39
N GLY A 329 50.03 0.59 25.47
CA GLY A 329 50.10 2.03 25.23
C GLY A 329 50.84 2.81 26.33
N ARG A 330 51.57 2.13 27.24
CA ARG A 330 52.39 2.81 28.23
C ARG A 330 53.68 3.28 27.60
N PHE A 331 54.19 4.38 28.14
CA PHE A 331 55.39 5.00 27.63
C PHE A 331 56.33 5.45 28.75
N THR A 332 57.61 5.52 28.40
CA THR A 332 58.66 6.10 29.23
C THR A 332 59.62 6.87 28.34
N PHE A 333 59.96 8.10 28.72
CA PHE A 333 61.06 8.83 28.09
C PHE A 333 61.79 9.69 29.13
N THR A 334 63.08 9.92 28.90
CA THR A 334 63.92 10.73 29.80
C THR A 334 64.17 12.09 29.17
N THR A 335 64.00 13.17 29.94
CA THR A 335 64.34 14.52 29.49
C THR A 335 65.83 14.61 29.20
N SER A 336 66.25 15.36 28.19
CA SER A 336 67.66 15.51 27.79
C SER A 336 68.29 16.78 28.32
#